data_AF-T2GC45-F1
#
_entry.id   AF-T2GC45-F1
#
_cell.length_a   1.000
_cell.length_b   1.000
_cell.length_c   1.000
_cell.angle_alpha   90.00
_cell.angle_beta   90.00
_cell.angle_gamma   90.00
#
_symmetry.space_group_name_H-M   'P 1'
#
loop_
_entity.id
_entity.type
_entity.pdbx_description
1 polymer ?
#
loop_
_entity_poly.entity_id
_entity_poly.type
_entity_poly.pdbx_seq_one_letter_code
_entity_poly.pdbx_strand_id
1 'polypeptide(L)'
;MAKIGFIKDGLLAPPEYRRVYVKAIPGLRQFSTTGYSSPTPRGGQTFELACEVPPEMDCIEEWAPKMANTLQHLGWTHWWLDSHTLGRALNRYIVEVMKRWGLAFWPHYHLDSVVLVQVGIERQEIAKGVAFWEHQCAHVRTATEYDFDKREQELLTQPQKSGGILSSLFKKDKRGR
;
A
#
# COMPACT_ATOMS: atom_id res chain seq x y z
N MET A 1 -1.54 17.78 0.44
CA MET A 1 -0.48 17.09 -0.32
C MET A 1 -0.47 15.63 0.10
N ALA A 2 -0.73 14.73 -0.85
CA ALA A 2 -0.69 13.29 -0.62
C ALA A 2 0.69 12.72 -1.01
N LYS A 3 1.37 12.10 -0.05
CA LYS A 3 2.63 11.38 -0.25
C LYS A 3 2.35 9.91 -0.51
N ILE A 4 2.86 9.37 -1.61
CA ILE A 4 2.64 7.97 -2.02
C ILE A 4 3.87 7.13 -1.70
N GLY A 5 3.64 6.02 -1.00
CA GLY A 5 4.63 4.99 -0.71
C GLY A 5 4.21 3.63 -1.27
N PHE A 6 5.06 2.62 -1.08
CA PHE A 6 4.83 1.26 -1.57
C PHE A 6 5.08 0.23 -0.49
N ILE A 7 4.19 -0.77 -0.42
CA ILE A 7 4.32 -1.95 0.44
C ILE A 7 4.15 -3.21 -0.42
N LYS A 8 4.90 -4.27 -0.14
CA LYS A 8 4.75 -5.53 -0.87
C LYS A 8 3.40 -6.17 -0.58
N ASP A 9 3.06 -6.22 0.69
CA ASP A 9 1.80 -6.71 1.24
C ASP A 9 1.48 -6.00 2.56
N GLY A 10 0.30 -6.31 3.13
CA GLY A 10 -0.18 -5.70 4.36
C GLY A 10 0.68 -5.96 5.60
N LEU A 11 1.61 -6.92 5.60
CA LEU A 11 2.52 -7.17 6.71
C LEU A 11 3.62 -6.11 6.82
N LEU A 12 3.90 -5.41 5.71
CA LEU A 12 4.87 -4.31 5.68
C LEU A 12 4.24 -2.95 5.97
N ALA A 13 2.91 -2.87 6.07
CA ALA A 13 2.24 -1.64 6.46
C ALA A 13 2.49 -1.35 7.95
N PRO A 14 2.93 -0.13 8.32
CA PRO A 14 3.02 0.23 9.72
C PRO A 14 1.63 0.18 10.40
N PRO A 15 1.53 -0.19 11.69
CA PRO A 15 0.25 -0.46 12.36
C PRO A 15 -0.75 0.70 12.35
N GLU A 16 -0.28 1.94 12.25
CA GLU A 16 -1.10 3.15 12.18
C GLU A 16 -1.79 3.35 10.81
N TYR A 17 -1.36 2.61 9.78
CA TYR A 17 -1.93 2.69 8.44
C TYR A 17 -3.13 1.76 8.31
N ARG A 18 -4.27 2.38 8.03
CA ARG A 18 -5.55 1.67 7.91
C ARG A 18 -5.69 1.10 6.52
N ARG A 19 -6.18 -0.13 6.40
CA ARG A 19 -6.39 -0.75 5.10
C ARG A 19 -7.62 -0.16 4.43
N VAL A 20 -7.51 0.14 3.16
CA VAL A 20 -8.64 0.46 2.29
C VAL A 20 -8.64 -0.52 1.14
N TYR A 21 -9.74 -1.24 0.97
CA TYR A 21 -9.86 -2.27 -0.05
C TYR A 21 -11.21 -2.17 -0.77
N VAL A 22 -11.27 -2.64 -2.02
CA VAL A 22 -12.47 -2.56 -2.85
C VAL A 22 -13.13 -3.92 -2.96
N LYS A 23 -14.45 -3.97 -2.77
CA LYS A 23 -15.23 -5.20 -2.84
C LYS A 23 -16.34 -5.03 -3.86
N ALA A 24 -16.23 -5.70 -5.00
CA ALA A 24 -17.32 -5.75 -5.97
C ALA A 24 -18.48 -6.58 -5.42
N ILE A 25 -19.69 -6.00 -5.42
CA ILE A 25 -20.91 -6.64 -4.93
C ILE A 25 -21.91 -6.76 -6.09
N PRO A 26 -22.19 -7.98 -6.59
CA PRO A 26 -23.19 -8.17 -7.65
C PRO A 26 -24.57 -7.63 -7.24
N GLY A 27 -25.19 -6.85 -8.12
CA GLY A 27 -26.50 -6.23 -7.88
C GLY A 27 -26.50 -5.00 -6.99
N LEU A 28 -25.32 -4.58 -6.48
CA LEU A 28 -25.19 -3.30 -5.78
C LEU A 28 -25.39 -2.15 -6.77
N ARG A 29 -26.28 -1.22 -6.43
CA ARG A 29 -26.61 -0.08 -7.28
C ARG A 29 -25.86 1.19 -6.92
N GLN A 30 -25.28 1.24 -5.72
CA GLN A 30 -24.73 2.45 -5.13
C GLN A 30 -23.50 2.10 -4.32
N PHE A 31 -22.51 2.99 -4.34
CA PHE A 31 -21.37 2.91 -3.45
C PHE A 31 -21.79 2.84 -1.98
N SER A 32 -21.24 1.90 -1.23
CA SER A 32 -21.36 1.79 0.22
C SER A 32 -20.01 1.52 0.86
N THR A 33 -19.91 1.71 2.17
CA THR A 33 -18.70 1.38 2.92
C THR A 33 -19.02 0.59 4.17
N THR A 34 -18.21 -0.42 4.43
CA THR A 34 -18.27 -1.22 5.65
C THR A 34 -16.93 -1.11 6.39
N GLY A 35 -16.98 -0.62 7.62
CA GLY A 35 -15.81 -0.52 8.50
C GLY A 35 -15.62 -1.80 9.31
N TYR A 36 -14.38 -2.28 9.39
CA TYR A 36 -14.00 -3.42 10.21
C TYR A 36 -12.92 -3.00 11.20
N SER A 37 -12.97 -3.62 12.39
CA SER A 37 -11.91 -3.49 13.37
C SER A 37 -11.59 -4.87 13.93
N SER A 38 -10.32 -5.18 14.16
CA SER A 38 -9.89 -6.46 14.71
C SER A 38 -8.72 -6.28 15.67
N PRO A 39 -8.62 -7.07 16.75
CA PRO A 39 -7.48 -7.01 17.65
C PRO A 39 -6.22 -7.53 16.95
N THR A 40 -5.07 -6.93 17.25
CA THR A 40 -3.77 -7.43 16.80
C THR A 40 -3.17 -8.35 17.86
N PRO A 41 -2.30 -9.31 17.47
CA PRO A 41 -1.62 -10.20 18.43
C PRO A 41 -0.78 -9.48 19.49
N ARG A 42 -0.43 -8.20 19.25
CA ARG A 42 0.37 -7.36 20.16
C ARG A 42 -0.49 -6.42 21.02
N GLY A 43 -1.81 -6.63 21.09
CA GLY A 43 -2.72 -5.85 21.93
C GLY A 43 -3.16 -4.50 21.35
N GLY A 44 -2.99 -4.29 20.04
CA GLY A 44 -3.52 -3.14 19.32
C GLY A 44 -4.82 -3.45 18.57
N GLN A 45 -5.27 -2.52 17.74
CA GLN A 45 -6.43 -2.70 16.86
C GLN A 45 -6.07 -2.31 15.42
N THR A 46 -6.41 -3.17 14.47
CA THR A 46 -6.38 -2.83 13.05
C THR A 46 -7.74 -2.30 12.62
N PHE A 47 -7.73 -1.33 11.72
CA PHE A 47 -8.93 -0.79 11.10
C PHE A 47 -8.86 -0.97 9.59
N GLU A 48 -9.95 -1.44 9.01
CA GLU A 48 -10.10 -1.61 7.58
C GLU A 48 -11.39 -0.97 7.08
N LEU A 49 -11.37 -0.41 5.88
CA LEU A 49 -12.55 0.08 5.18
C LEU A 49 -12.75 -0.71 3.89
N ALA A 50 -13.86 -1.44 3.82
CA ALA A 50 -14.33 -2.02 2.58
C ALA A 50 -15.12 -0.96 1.81
N CYS A 51 -14.67 -0.66 0.61
CA CYS A 51 -15.39 0.15 -0.37
C CYS A 51 -16.18 -0.79 -1.28
N GLU A 52 -17.47 -0.89 -1.04
CA GLU A 52 -18.37 -1.76 -1.77
C GLU A 52 -18.86 -1.06 -3.03
N VAL A 53 -18.62 -1.69 -4.18
CA VAL A 53 -18.83 -1.08 -5.50
C VAL A 53 -19.57 -2.03 -6.44
N PRO A 54 -20.28 -1.50 -7.46
CA PRO A 54 -20.69 -2.30 -8.60
C PRO A 54 -19.46 -2.93 -9.31
N PRO A 55 -19.54 -4.16 -9.83
CA PRO A 55 -18.41 -4.83 -10.49
C PRO A 55 -17.97 -4.19 -11.82
N GLU A 56 -18.71 -3.22 -12.34
CA GLU A 56 -18.48 -2.62 -13.64
C GLU A 56 -17.44 -1.47 -13.61
N MET A 57 -16.48 -1.55 -14.53
CA MET A 57 -15.42 -0.55 -14.71
C MET A 57 -15.94 0.84 -15.10
N ASP A 58 -17.09 0.90 -15.78
CA ASP A 58 -17.66 2.16 -16.26
C ASP A 58 -18.23 3.01 -15.12
N CYS A 59 -18.33 2.45 -13.91
CA CYS A 59 -18.83 3.16 -12.74
C CYS A 59 -17.71 3.74 -11.87
N ILE A 60 -16.42 3.57 -12.20
CA ILE A 60 -15.29 4.08 -11.38
C ILE A 60 -15.46 5.57 -11.09
N GLU A 61 -15.79 6.35 -12.11
CA GLU A 61 -15.98 7.79 -12.02
C GLU A 61 -17.17 8.17 -11.11
N GLU A 62 -18.11 7.25 -10.85
CA GLU A 62 -19.25 7.48 -9.97
C GLU A 62 -18.97 7.19 -8.49
N TRP A 63 -18.06 6.25 -8.20
CA TRP A 63 -17.82 5.78 -6.83
C TRP A 63 -16.45 6.19 -6.26
N ALA A 64 -15.42 6.38 -7.08
CA ALA A 64 -14.11 6.83 -6.60
C ALA A 64 -14.16 8.21 -5.93
N PRO A 65 -14.92 9.20 -6.43
CA PRO A 65 -15.14 10.46 -5.70
C PRO A 65 -15.79 10.26 -4.33
N LYS A 66 -16.74 9.32 -4.22
CA LYS A 66 -17.43 9.01 -2.96
C LYS A 66 -16.48 8.34 -1.97
N MET A 67 -15.63 7.44 -2.45
CA MET A 67 -14.55 6.85 -1.68
C MET A 67 -13.58 7.90 -1.13
N ALA A 68 -13.14 8.85 -1.97
CA ALA A 68 -12.30 9.98 -1.57
C ALA A 68 -12.96 10.81 -0.46
N ASN A 69 -14.22 11.22 -0.67
CA ASN A 69 -14.99 11.97 0.33
C ASN A 69 -15.15 11.20 1.64
N THR A 70 -15.40 9.89 1.60
CA THR A 70 -15.49 9.06 2.82
C THR A 70 -14.18 9.06 3.58
N LEU A 71 -13.04 8.83 2.91
CA LEU A 71 -11.72 8.84 3.56
C LEU A 71 -11.38 10.23 4.14
N GLN A 72 -11.78 11.28 3.44
CA GLN A 72 -11.61 12.66 3.91
C GLN A 72 -12.45 12.94 5.16
N HIS A 73 -13.73 12.54 5.20
CA HIS A 73 -14.60 12.69 6.37
C HIS A 73 -14.12 11.86 7.57
N LEU A 74 -13.56 10.68 7.32
CA LEU A 74 -12.94 9.87 8.38
C LEU A 74 -11.65 10.50 8.93
N GLY A 75 -11.10 11.52 8.27
CA GLY A 75 -9.85 12.17 8.68
C GLY A 75 -8.63 11.25 8.59
N TRP A 76 -8.68 10.22 7.73
CA TRP A 76 -7.61 9.24 7.62
C TRP A 76 -6.44 9.84 6.84
N THR A 77 -5.41 10.29 7.56
CA THR A 77 -4.17 10.82 6.99
C THR A 77 -3.12 9.73 6.73
N HIS A 78 -3.30 8.53 7.27
CA HIS A 78 -2.39 7.39 7.08
C HIS A 78 -3.21 6.14 6.76
N TRP A 79 -3.09 5.66 5.53
CA TRP A 79 -3.82 4.50 5.04
C TRP A 79 -3.09 3.84 3.88
N TRP A 80 -3.50 2.62 3.53
CA TRP A 80 -2.94 1.91 2.40
C TRP A 80 -4.02 1.33 1.50
N LEU A 81 -3.80 1.42 0.19
CA LEU A 81 -4.68 0.89 -0.84
C LEU A 81 -4.28 -0.55 -1.16
N ASP A 82 -5.23 -1.47 -0.97
CA ASP A 82 -5.14 -2.82 -1.50
C ASP A 82 -5.45 -2.79 -3.01
N SER A 83 -4.41 -2.59 -3.80
CA SER A 83 -4.49 -2.51 -5.27
C SER A 83 -4.99 -3.82 -5.90
N HIS A 84 -4.73 -4.98 -5.29
CA HIS A 84 -5.20 -6.27 -5.80
C HIS A 84 -6.71 -6.39 -5.73
N THR A 85 -7.32 -5.96 -4.62
CA THR A 85 -8.78 -5.95 -4.49
C THR A 85 -9.43 -4.97 -5.47
N LEU A 86 -8.80 -3.83 -5.72
CA LEU A 86 -9.22 -2.87 -6.74
C LEU A 86 -9.17 -3.48 -8.15
N GLY A 87 -8.06 -4.12 -8.53
CA GLY A 87 -7.93 -4.80 -9.83
C GLY A 87 -8.94 -5.95 -10.00
N ARG A 88 -9.14 -6.76 -8.95
CA ARG A 88 -10.11 -7.86 -8.95
C ARG A 88 -11.56 -7.39 -9.03
N ALA A 89 -11.91 -6.32 -8.32
CA ALA A 89 -13.26 -5.77 -8.33
C ALA A 89 -13.73 -5.38 -9.74
N LEU A 90 -12.78 -4.96 -10.58
CA LEU A 90 -13.04 -4.43 -11.91
C LEU A 90 -12.73 -5.45 -13.02
N ASN A 91 -12.11 -6.59 -12.69
CA ASN A 91 -11.72 -7.66 -13.62
C ASN A 91 -10.96 -7.13 -14.86
N ARG A 92 -9.94 -6.30 -14.63
CA ARG A 92 -9.19 -5.57 -15.67
C ARG A 92 -7.70 -5.49 -15.32
N TYR A 93 -6.89 -5.08 -16.30
CA TYR A 93 -5.45 -4.94 -16.13
C TYR A 93 -5.12 -3.84 -15.12
N ILE A 94 -4.26 -4.17 -14.14
CA ILE A 94 -4.02 -3.33 -12.96
C ILE A 94 -3.53 -1.92 -13.31
N VAL A 95 -2.71 -1.77 -14.36
CA VAL A 95 -2.20 -0.44 -14.78
C VAL A 95 -3.35 0.48 -15.21
N GLU A 96 -4.29 -0.03 -15.99
CA GLU A 96 -5.44 0.75 -16.47
C GLU A 96 -6.36 1.11 -15.31
N VAL A 97 -6.65 0.13 -14.45
CA VAL A 97 -7.45 0.31 -13.24
C VAL A 97 -6.86 1.40 -12.35
N MET A 98 -5.56 1.33 -12.05
CA MET A 98 -4.88 2.32 -11.22
C MET A 98 -4.97 3.71 -11.83
N LYS A 99 -4.74 3.85 -13.15
CA LYS A 99 -4.87 5.15 -13.84
C LYS A 99 -6.28 5.73 -13.71
N ARG A 100 -7.32 4.97 -14.08
CA ARG A 100 -8.72 5.44 -14.03
C ARG A 100 -9.16 5.76 -12.61
N TRP A 101 -8.88 4.86 -11.67
CA TRP A 101 -9.21 5.08 -10.26
C TRP A 101 -8.53 6.33 -9.72
N GLY A 102 -7.24 6.52 -9.97
CA GLY A 102 -6.51 7.70 -9.48
C GLY A 102 -7.04 9.01 -10.07
N LEU A 103 -7.36 9.04 -11.37
CA LEU A 103 -7.97 10.22 -12.00
C LEU A 103 -9.34 10.57 -11.42
N ALA A 104 -10.12 9.57 -11.05
CA ALA A 104 -11.43 9.78 -10.43
C ALA A 104 -11.35 10.06 -8.92
N PHE A 105 -10.31 9.58 -8.23
CA PHE A 105 -10.16 9.68 -6.78
C PHE A 105 -9.45 10.98 -6.35
N TRP A 106 -8.25 11.23 -6.88
CA TRP A 106 -7.36 12.28 -6.38
C TRP A 106 -7.92 13.70 -6.47
N PRO A 107 -8.71 14.08 -7.50
CA PRO A 107 -9.34 15.40 -7.55
C PRO A 107 -10.31 15.69 -6.40
N HIS A 108 -10.74 14.66 -5.66
CA HIS A 108 -11.68 14.78 -4.55
C HIS A 108 -11.06 14.49 -3.18
N TYR A 109 -9.76 14.17 -3.12
CA TYR A 109 -9.06 13.87 -1.88
C TYR A 109 -7.92 14.87 -1.65
N HIS A 110 -8.10 15.76 -0.68
CA HIS A 110 -7.20 16.92 -0.48
C HIS A 110 -6.46 16.93 0.87
N LEU A 111 -6.60 15.89 1.69
CA LEU A 111 -5.90 15.83 2.96
C LEU A 111 -4.38 15.79 2.77
N ASP A 112 -3.65 16.38 3.72
CA ASP A 112 -2.23 16.10 3.90
C ASP A 112 -2.10 14.68 4.47
N SER A 113 -1.62 13.75 3.64
CA SER A 113 -1.68 12.32 3.95
C SER A 113 -0.46 11.56 3.46
N VAL A 114 -0.25 10.38 4.05
CA VAL A 114 0.61 9.33 3.52
C VAL A 114 -0.25 8.15 3.11
N VAL A 115 -0.16 7.78 1.82
CA VAL A 115 -0.92 6.69 1.23
C VAL A 115 0.05 5.65 0.70
N LEU A 116 0.01 4.45 1.26
CA LEU A 116 0.82 3.34 0.75
C LEU A 116 0.02 2.57 -0.29
N VAL A 117 0.67 2.13 -1.37
CA VAL A 117 0.04 1.27 -2.37
C VAL A 117 0.64 -0.11 -2.26
N GLN A 118 -0.21 -1.13 -2.08
CA GLN A 118 0.26 -2.50 -2.15
C GLN A 118 0.73 -2.83 -3.57
N VAL A 119 1.94 -3.34 -3.74
CA VAL A 119 2.51 -3.64 -5.06
C VAL A 119 2.57 -5.12 -5.40
N GLY A 120 2.69 -5.99 -4.41
CA GLY A 120 2.85 -7.43 -4.63
C GLY A 120 3.95 -7.75 -5.65
N ILE A 121 3.62 -8.62 -6.61
CA ILE A 121 4.50 -8.96 -7.74
C ILE A 121 4.41 -7.98 -8.91
N GLU A 122 3.44 -7.06 -8.89
CA GLU A 122 3.10 -6.13 -9.98
C GLU A 122 3.70 -4.73 -9.75
N ARG A 123 4.85 -4.66 -9.07
CA ARG A 123 5.47 -3.39 -8.65
C ARG A 123 5.71 -2.44 -9.81
N GLN A 124 6.22 -2.93 -10.92
CA GLN A 124 6.56 -2.06 -12.06
C GLN A 124 5.29 -1.47 -12.69
N GLU A 125 4.25 -2.28 -12.80
CA GLU A 125 2.93 -1.93 -13.33
C GLU A 125 2.24 -0.88 -12.45
N ILE A 126 2.20 -1.14 -11.15
CA ILE A 126 1.58 -0.24 -10.17
C ILE A 126 2.35 1.09 -10.09
N ALA A 127 3.69 1.05 -10.09
CA ALA A 127 4.52 2.25 -10.11
C ALA A 127 4.25 3.12 -11.36
N LYS A 128 3.99 2.52 -12.54
CA LYS A 128 3.57 3.28 -13.74
C LYS A 128 2.21 3.97 -13.54
N GLY A 129 1.28 3.32 -12.84
CA GLY A 129 0.00 3.93 -12.46
C GLY A 129 0.17 5.11 -11.51
N VAL A 130 1.00 4.95 -10.48
CA VAL A 130 1.30 6.03 -9.52
C VAL A 130 2.03 7.20 -10.17
N ALA A 131 3.05 6.94 -11.00
CA ALA A 131 3.76 7.97 -11.73
C ALA A 131 2.82 8.79 -12.65
N PHE A 132 1.82 8.12 -13.21
CA PHE A 132 0.77 8.80 -13.96
C PHE A 132 -0.06 9.73 -13.06
N TRP A 133 -0.42 9.33 -11.84
CA TRP A 133 -1.11 10.22 -10.90
C TRP A 133 -0.30 11.45 -10.55
N GLU A 134 1.01 11.31 -10.28
CA GLU A 134 1.87 12.45 -9.97
C GLU A 134 1.90 13.49 -11.09
N HIS A 135 1.90 13.02 -12.34
CA HIS A 135 1.87 13.86 -13.52
C HIS A 135 0.51 14.56 -13.70
N GLN A 136 -0.60 13.89 -13.35
CA GLN A 136 -1.95 14.41 -13.58
C GLN A 136 -2.50 15.22 -12.39
N CYS A 137 -2.00 14.99 -11.18
CA CYS A 137 -2.51 15.59 -9.95
C CYS A 137 -1.38 16.30 -9.19
N ALA A 138 -1.41 17.64 -9.19
CA ALA A 138 -0.33 18.47 -8.65
C ALA A 138 -0.06 18.26 -7.15
N HIS A 139 -1.05 17.78 -6.39
CA HIS A 139 -0.95 17.53 -4.95
C HIS A 139 -0.52 16.11 -4.58
N VAL A 140 -0.28 15.24 -5.56
CA VAL A 140 0.12 13.83 -5.36
C VAL A 140 1.60 13.68 -5.69
N ARG A 141 2.40 13.15 -4.77
CA ARG A 141 3.84 12.92 -4.98
C ARG A 141 4.28 11.59 -4.41
N THR A 142 5.14 10.86 -5.11
CA THR A 142 5.85 9.72 -4.54
C THR A 142 6.88 10.20 -3.54
N ALA A 143 7.08 9.42 -2.50
CA ALA A 143 7.95 9.75 -1.39
C ALA A 143 8.73 8.49 -0.99
N THR A 144 10.00 8.45 -1.39
CA THR A 144 10.89 7.29 -1.20
C THR A 144 11.05 6.88 0.25
N GLU A 145 10.85 7.80 1.19
CA GLU A 145 10.87 7.50 2.63
C GLU A 145 9.72 6.59 3.09
N TYR A 146 8.71 6.36 2.24
CA TYR A 146 7.59 5.44 2.47
C TYR A 146 7.59 4.24 1.50
N ASP A 147 8.70 3.97 0.81
CA ASP A 147 8.87 2.76 0.00
C ASP A 147 9.42 1.59 0.84
N PHE A 148 8.51 0.96 1.60
CA PHE A 148 8.85 -0.15 2.50
C PHE A 148 9.20 -1.43 1.74
N ASP A 149 8.60 -1.66 0.56
CA ASP A 149 8.95 -2.80 -0.29
C ASP A 149 10.41 -2.71 -0.78
N LYS A 150 10.86 -1.53 -1.24
CA LYS A 150 12.26 -1.35 -1.64
C LYS A 150 13.22 -1.56 -0.47
N ARG A 151 12.90 -1.02 0.71
CA ARG A 151 13.71 -1.22 1.93
C ARG A 151 13.81 -2.70 2.32
N GLU A 152 12.73 -3.47 2.22
CA GLU A 152 12.76 -4.91 2.49
C GLU A 152 13.68 -5.63 1.49
N GLN A 153 13.55 -5.31 0.19
CA GLN A 153 14.40 -5.91 -0.85
C GLN A 153 15.88 -5.59 -0.64
N GLU A 154 16.22 -4.36 -0.24
CA GLU A 154 17.59 -3.96 0.09
C GLU A 154 18.14 -4.72 1.30
N LEU A 155 17.33 -4.96 2.33
CA LEU A 155 17.74 -5.75 3.50
C LEU A 155 18.00 -7.22 3.15
N LEU A 156 17.19 -7.80 2.26
CA LEU A 156 17.35 -9.18 1.80
C LEU A 156 18.54 -9.39 0.86
N THR A 157 18.95 -8.34 0.15
CA THR A 157 20.05 -8.39 -0.84
C THR A 157 21.40 -7.95 -0.27
N GLN A 158 21.44 -7.40 0.95
CA GLN A 158 22.70 -7.13 1.63
C GLN A 158 23.45 -8.44 1.90
N PRO A 159 24.72 -8.57 1.46
CA PRO A 159 25.52 -9.73 1.81
C PRO A 159 25.65 -9.76 3.33
N GLN A 160 25.24 -10.87 3.94
CA GLN A 160 25.57 -11.14 5.34
C GLN A 160 27.07 -10.94 5.48
N LYS A 161 27.50 -9.85 6.13
CA LYS A 161 28.86 -9.75 6.64
C LYS A 161 28.96 -10.79 7.75
N SER A 162 29.23 -12.03 7.36
CA SER A 162 29.62 -13.11 8.24
C SER A 162 30.72 -12.57 9.15
N GLY A 163 30.42 -12.51 10.44
CA GLY A 163 31.36 -12.10 11.47
C GLY A 163 32.60 -13.00 11.41
N GLY A 164 33.63 -12.53 10.74
CA GLY A 164 34.98 -13.08 10.83
C GLY A 164 35.61 -12.64 12.14
N ILE A 165 35.21 -13.24 13.27
CA ILE A 165 35.97 -13.19 14.52
C ILE A 165 35.85 -14.54 15.22
N LEU A 166 36.48 -15.59 14.69
CA LEU A 166 36.89 -16.78 15.46
C LEU A 166 38.15 -17.43 14.86
N SER A 167 39.19 -16.64 14.57
CA SER A 167 40.50 -17.16 14.12
C SER A 167 41.69 -16.66 14.95
N SER A 168 41.53 -16.42 16.25
CA SER A 168 42.65 -16.02 17.11
C SER A 168 42.66 -16.55 18.54
N LEU A 169 42.08 -17.74 18.82
CA LEU A 169 42.12 -18.33 20.17
C LEU A 169 42.67 -19.76 20.27
N PHE A 170 43.25 -20.32 19.20
CA PHE A 170 43.99 -21.59 19.26
C PHE A 170 45.38 -21.47 18.63
N LYS A 171 46.24 -20.65 19.25
CA LYS A 171 47.68 -20.92 19.30
C LYS A 171 48.10 -20.81 20.76
N LYS A 172 47.87 -21.89 21.52
CA LYS A 172 48.53 -22.08 22.80
C LYS A 172 49.67 -23.06 22.60
N ASP A 173 50.84 -22.58 22.99
CA ASP A 173 52.12 -23.27 22.99
C ASP A 173 52.07 -24.70 23.50
N LYS A 174 52.77 -25.59 22.81
CA LYS A 174 53.48 -26.71 23.45
C LYS A 174 54.91 -26.75 22.94
N ARG A 175 55.76 -25.92 23.55
CA ARG A 175 57.19 -26.21 23.69
C ARG A 175 57.37 -27.12 24.91
N GLY A 176 58.14 -28.19 24.68
CA GLY A 176 58.90 -29.05 25.60
C GLY A 176 58.60 -29.06 27.10
N ARG A 177 58.41 -30.27 27.63
CA ARG A 177 59.49 -31.05 28.24
C ARG A 177 59.15 -32.53 28.22
#